data_AF-A0A7N0TU91-F1
#
_entry.id   AF-A0A7N0TU91-F1
#
_cell.length_a   1.000
_cell.length_b   1.000
_cell.length_c   1.000
_cell.angle_alpha   90.00
_cell.angle_beta   90.00
_cell.angle_gamma   90.00
#
_symmetry.space_group_name_H-M   'P 1'
#
loop_
_entity.id
_entity.type
_entity.pdbx_description
1 polymer ?
#
loop_
_entity_poly.entity_id
_entity_poly.type
_entity_poly.pdbx_seq_one_letter_code
_entity_poly.pdbx_strand_id
1 'polypeptide(L)'
;MVDYGGKMPELQERLVSVIEILRKDFPGFEHLRVMIIEDMLYIIHVREFAEFISSSLKSELGHIFCDIGQDPPKIVLQTENSSILIQLKSLQNSLAELFALGEENSFSSPHTEPKLVSTDAPSTSVPIGSQSPQLIDLNSFLQETQVTIPTLNGWLLGYPVIYLFDKNQIADATYNLSTKFLHVYKVLVSRIRQSPNHNEAQQEELLSFTVPYDLSTRGSNEPWAKEFLAHMEAKLARFRGAWKSLHMEVSEFNPQAIVF
;
A
#
# COMPACT_ATOMS: atom_id res chain seq x y z
N MET A 1 13.18 -9.33 3.63
CA MET A 1 11.93 -9.94 4.14
C MET A 1 12.32 -10.66 5.43
N VAL A 2 11.88 -10.16 6.58
CA VAL A 2 12.16 -10.82 7.86
C VAL A 2 11.09 -11.89 8.02
N ASP A 3 11.49 -13.15 8.11
CA ASP A 3 10.58 -14.24 8.44
C ASP A 3 10.18 -14.08 9.90
N TYR A 4 8.94 -13.65 10.13
CA TYR A 4 8.35 -13.51 11.46
C TYR A 4 7.73 -14.83 11.95
N GLY A 5 8.15 -15.99 11.41
CA GLY A 5 7.62 -17.32 11.70
C GLY A 5 7.26 -17.55 13.17
N GLY A 6 5.95 -17.65 13.43
CA GLY A 6 5.37 -17.86 14.76
C GLY A 6 5.29 -16.63 15.67
N LYS A 7 5.90 -15.50 15.30
CA LYS A 7 5.85 -14.22 16.01
C LYS A 7 4.79 -13.26 15.49
N MET A 8 4.18 -13.55 14.34
CA MET A 8 3.13 -12.70 13.77
C MET A 8 1.96 -12.43 14.73
N PRO A 9 1.40 -13.42 15.47
CA PRO A 9 0.34 -13.14 16.43
C PRO A 9 0.78 -12.19 17.56
N GLU A 10 1.99 -12.41 18.09
CA GLU A 10 2.56 -11.57 19.15
C GLU A 10 2.84 -10.15 18.64
N LEU A 11 3.34 -10.02 17.41
CA LEU A 11 3.62 -8.73 16.77
C LEU A 11 2.33 -7.95 16.50
N GLN A 12 1.29 -8.62 16.02
CA GLN A 12 -0.04 -8.05 15.83
C GLN A 12 -0.61 -7.51 17.13
N GLU A 13 -0.64 -8.32 18.20
CA GLU A 13 -1.14 -7.88 19.51
C GLU A 13 -0.38 -6.67 20.04
N ARG A 14 0.96 -6.71 19.98
CA ARG A 14 1.80 -5.60 20.43
C ARG A 14 1.58 -4.34 19.61
N LEU A 15 1.44 -4.45 18.30
CA LEU A 15 1.21 -3.30 17.43
C LEU A 15 -0.15 -2.68 17.70
N VAL A 16 -1.19 -3.50 17.89
CA VAL A 16 -2.51 -3.04 18.30
C VAL A 16 -2.43 -2.29 19.63
N SER A 17 -1.75 -2.85 20.65
CA SER A 17 -1.57 -2.16 21.93
C SER A 17 -0.83 -0.82 21.80
N VAL A 18 0.19 -0.74 20.93
CA VAL A 18 0.89 0.53 20.66
C VAL A 18 -0.06 1.57 20.05
N ILE A 19 -0.88 1.17 19.06
CA ILE A 19 -1.87 2.07 18.45
C ILE A 19 -2.92 2.52 19.46
N GLU A 20 -3.35 1.66 20.38
CA GLU A 20 -4.28 2.03 21.46
C GLU A 20 -3.69 3.08 22.40
N ILE A 21 -2.43 2.91 22.81
CA ILE A 21 -1.73 3.89 23.64
C ILE A 21 -1.59 5.22 22.90
N LEU A 22 -1.16 5.20 21.63
CA LEU A 22 -1.03 6.41 20.81
C LEU A 22 -2.36 7.16 20.66
N ARG A 23 -3.46 6.42 20.45
CA ARG A 23 -4.81 7.01 20.34
C ARG A 23 -5.30 7.64 21.63
N LYS A 24 -4.91 7.08 22.78
CA LYS A 24 -5.29 7.61 24.08
C LYS A 24 -4.53 8.89 24.41
N ASP A 25 -3.24 8.93 24.10
CA ASP A 25 -2.33 9.98 24.56
C ASP A 25 -2.17 11.13 23.56
N PHE A 26 -2.42 10.89 22.26
CA PHE A 26 -2.21 11.88 21.20
C PHE A 26 -3.47 12.12 20.36
N PRO A 27 -4.11 13.30 20.47
CA PRO A 27 -5.19 13.69 19.57
C PRO A 27 -4.65 13.78 18.13
N GLY A 28 -5.29 13.06 17.20
CA GLY A 28 -4.86 12.95 15.80
C GLY A 28 -4.50 11.54 15.33
N PHE A 29 -4.33 10.58 16.26
CA PHE A 29 -4.07 9.17 15.92
C PHE A 29 -5.35 8.33 15.83
N GLU A 30 -6.53 8.95 15.99
CA GLU A 30 -7.82 8.27 16.15
C GLU A 30 -8.23 7.38 14.95
N HIS A 31 -7.72 7.67 13.76
CA HIS A 31 -7.96 6.94 12.52
C HIS A 31 -6.90 5.90 12.20
N LEU A 32 -5.86 5.73 13.03
CA LEU A 32 -4.88 4.69 12.79
C LEU A 32 -5.43 3.30 13.14
N ARG A 33 -5.18 2.35 12.25
CA ARG A 33 -5.56 0.94 12.39
C ARG A 33 -4.41 0.04 11.96
N VAL A 34 -4.40 -1.17 12.49
CA VAL A 34 -3.54 -2.26 12.03
C VAL A 34 -4.33 -3.05 10.99
N MET A 35 -3.77 -3.23 9.81
CA MET A 35 -4.34 -4.04 8.75
C MET A 35 -3.43 -5.25 8.48
N ILE A 36 -4.02 -6.42 8.30
CA ILE A 36 -3.29 -7.68 8.05
C ILE A 36 -3.71 -8.28 6.72
N ILE A 37 -2.71 -8.71 5.96
CA ILE A 37 -2.90 -9.44 4.70
C ILE A 37 -1.84 -10.53 4.59
N GLU A 38 -2.27 -11.78 4.58
CA GLU A 38 -1.43 -12.96 4.76
C GLU A 38 -0.46 -12.74 5.95
N ASP A 39 0.84 -12.84 5.72
CA ASP A 39 1.88 -12.64 6.72
C ASP A 39 2.40 -11.18 6.79
N MET A 40 1.64 -10.21 6.26
CA MET A 40 2.02 -8.79 6.21
C MET A 40 1.17 -7.93 7.15
N LEU A 41 1.83 -7.00 7.84
CA LEU A 41 1.24 -6.03 8.76
C LEU A 41 1.42 -4.61 8.22
N TYR A 42 0.33 -3.84 8.21
CA TYR A 42 0.31 -2.44 7.81
C TYR A 42 -0.28 -1.59 8.92
N ILE A 43 0.27 -0.39 9.10
CA ILE A 43 -0.41 0.68 9.86
C ILE A 43 -1.03 1.60 8.83
N ILE A 44 -2.35 1.74 8.87
CA ILE A 44 -3.08 2.58 7.94
C ILE A 44 -3.80 3.70 8.67
N HIS A 45 -3.90 4.84 8.01
CA HIS A 45 -4.85 5.88 8.40
C HIS A 45 -6.12 5.69 7.58
N VAL A 46 -7.23 5.26 8.20
CA VAL A 46 -8.38 4.75 7.44
C VAL A 46 -9.01 5.75 6.47
N ARG A 47 -9.04 7.04 6.80
CA ARG A 47 -9.59 8.09 5.90
C ARG A 47 -8.73 8.31 4.67
N GLU A 48 -7.45 8.60 4.87
CA GLU A 48 -6.46 8.73 3.79
C GLU A 48 -6.37 7.45 2.93
N PHE A 49 -6.56 6.27 3.54
CA PHE A 49 -6.60 5.01 2.79
C PHE A 49 -7.87 4.89 1.93
N ALA A 50 -9.03 5.30 2.42
CA ALA A 50 -10.26 5.36 1.64
C ALA A 50 -10.17 6.37 0.48
N GLU A 51 -9.58 7.55 0.72
CA GLU A 51 -9.27 8.54 -0.33
C GLU A 51 -8.33 7.93 -1.39
N PHE A 52 -7.27 7.23 -0.95
CA PHE A 52 -6.34 6.55 -1.84
C PHE A 52 -7.02 5.49 -2.72
N ILE A 53 -7.84 4.61 -2.15
CA ILE A 53 -8.59 3.60 -2.92
C ILE A 53 -9.47 4.28 -3.96
N SER A 54 -10.18 5.35 -3.56
CA SER A 54 -11.08 6.10 -4.42
C SER A 54 -10.35 6.74 -5.60
N SER A 55 -9.21 7.40 -5.38
CA SER A 55 -8.38 7.97 -6.46
C SER A 55 -7.75 6.90 -7.33
N SER A 56 -7.38 5.75 -6.77
CA SER A 56 -6.86 4.62 -7.54
C SER A 56 -7.88 4.05 -8.51
N LEU A 57 -9.15 3.91 -8.09
CA LEU A 57 -10.23 3.39 -8.93
C LEU A 57 -10.62 4.35 -10.06
N LYS A 58 -10.43 5.66 -9.86
CA LYS A 58 -10.62 6.69 -10.88
C LYS A 58 -9.43 6.84 -11.83
N SER A 59 -8.39 6.01 -11.67
CA SER A 59 -7.14 6.07 -12.41
C SER A 59 -6.41 7.43 -12.30
N GLU A 60 -6.65 8.18 -11.21
CA GLU A 60 -6.06 9.52 -10.97
C GLU A 60 -4.59 9.45 -10.52
N LEU A 61 -4.08 8.26 -10.20
CA LEU A 61 -2.75 8.06 -9.63
C LEU A 61 -1.68 7.66 -10.66
N GLY A 62 -2.04 7.53 -11.94
CA GLY A 62 -1.08 7.24 -13.01
C GLY A 62 -0.34 5.90 -12.89
N HIS A 63 -0.87 4.92 -12.14
CA HIS A 63 -0.21 3.63 -11.95
C HIS A 63 0.06 2.91 -13.27
N ILE A 64 1.32 2.52 -13.48
CA ILE A 64 1.71 1.61 -14.54
C ILE A 64 1.83 0.18 -14.01
N PHE A 65 1.40 -0.76 -14.82
CA PHE A 65 1.44 -2.17 -14.50
C PHE A 65 2.47 -2.87 -15.38
N CYS A 66 3.36 -3.65 -14.78
CA CYS A 66 4.42 -4.34 -15.49
C CYS A 66 4.25 -5.85 -15.32
N ASP A 67 3.93 -6.56 -16.39
CA ASP A 67 3.97 -8.02 -16.41
C ASP A 67 5.43 -8.48 -16.40
N ILE A 68 5.80 -9.14 -15.31
CA ILE A 68 7.14 -9.72 -15.10
C ILE A 68 7.12 -11.26 -15.11
N GLY A 69 5.94 -11.87 -15.25
CA GLY A 69 5.81 -13.32 -15.44
C GLY A 69 6.30 -13.75 -16.83
N GLN A 70 6.33 -12.82 -17.78
CA GLN A 70 6.87 -13.01 -19.12
C GLN A 70 8.29 -12.44 -19.26
N ASP A 71 9.11 -13.04 -20.14
CA ASP A 71 10.39 -12.49 -20.58
C ASP A 71 10.34 -12.25 -22.11
N PRO A 72 10.55 -11.01 -22.61
CA PRO A 72 10.84 -9.79 -21.86
C PRO A 72 9.63 -9.27 -21.06
N PRO A 73 9.86 -8.56 -19.93
CA PRO A 73 8.80 -7.93 -19.17
C PRO A 73 8.13 -6.83 -20.00
N LYS A 74 6.85 -6.55 -19.74
CA LYS A 74 6.04 -5.61 -20.55
C LYS A 74 5.16 -4.72 -19.69
N ILE A 75 4.97 -3.47 -20.11
CA ILE A 75 3.94 -2.61 -19.54
C ILE A 75 2.58 -3.07 -20.08
N VAL A 76 1.66 -3.36 -19.17
CA VAL A 76 0.27 -3.75 -19.44
C VAL A 76 -0.61 -2.52 -19.31
N LEU A 77 -1.33 -2.18 -20.37
CA LEU A 77 -2.27 -1.07 -20.33
C LEU A 77 -3.54 -1.47 -19.56
N GLN A 78 -4.16 -0.53 -18.83
CA GLN A 78 -5.40 -0.81 -18.07
C GLN A 78 -6.60 -1.21 -18.94
N THR A 79 -6.51 -0.99 -20.25
CA THR A 79 -7.49 -1.37 -21.27
C THR A 79 -7.29 -2.78 -21.80
N GLU A 80 -6.17 -3.43 -21.49
CA GLU A 80 -5.91 -4.82 -21.86
C GLU A 80 -6.71 -5.76 -20.97
N ASN A 81 -7.25 -6.83 -21.58
CA ASN A 81 -8.00 -7.89 -20.89
C ASN A 81 -7.08 -8.83 -20.09
N SER A 82 -6.22 -8.27 -19.22
CA SER A 82 -5.45 -9.06 -18.27
C SER A 82 -6.37 -9.56 -17.15
N SER A 83 -6.43 -10.88 -16.99
CA SER A 83 -7.24 -11.52 -15.94
C SER A 83 -6.84 -11.07 -14.54
N ILE A 84 -5.55 -10.84 -14.30
CA ILE A 84 -5.00 -10.37 -13.02
C ILE A 84 -5.46 -8.93 -12.75
N LEU A 85 -5.44 -8.06 -13.76
CA LEU A 85 -5.92 -6.68 -13.61
C LEU A 85 -7.42 -6.62 -13.29
N ILE A 86 -8.22 -7.49 -13.90
CA ILE A 86 -9.66 -7.59 -13.61
C ILE A 86 -9.87 -8.01 -12.14
N GLN A 87 -9.12 -9.01 -11.67
CA GLN A 87 -9.20 -9.46 -10.27
C GLN A 87 -8.70 -8.39 -9.30
N LEU A 88 -7.62 -7.67 -9.63
CA LEU A 88 -7.12 -6.56 -8.82
C LEU A 88 -8.16 -5.44 -8.73
N LYS A 89 -8.81 -5.07 -9.84
CA LYS A 89 -9.90 -4.07 -9.82
C LYS A 89 -11.08 -4.55 -8.98
N SER A 90 -11.47 -5.82 -9.09
CA SER A 90 -12.50 -6.40 -8.23
C SER A 90 -12.12 -6.28 -6.75
N LEU A 91 -10.88 -6.58 -6.41
CA LEU A 91 -10.34 -6.47 -5.05
C LEU A 91 -10.36 -5.02 -4.55
N GLN A 92 -9.96 -4.08 -5.38
CA GLN A 92 -10.01 -2.64 -5.08
C GLN A 92 -11.44 -2.16 -4.80
N ASN A 93 -12.43 -2.64 -5.57
CA ASN A 93 -13.84 -2.32 -5.34
C ASN A 93 -14.33 -2.90 -4.01
N SER A 94 -14.02 -4.15 -3.70
CA SER A 94 -14.41 -4.75 -2.41
C SER A 94 -13.77 -4.03 -1.22
N LEU A 95 -12.53 -3.55 -1.37
CA LEU A 95 -11.91 -2.70 -0.35
C LEU A 95 -12.60 -1.34 -0.26
N ALA A 96 -12.95 -0.71 -1.38
CA ALA A 96 -13.69 0.54 -1.37
C ALA A 96 -15.02 0.42 -0.60
N GLU A 97 -15.76 -0.67 -0.81
CA GLU A 97 -17.00 -0.96 -0.08
C GLU A 97 -16.76 -1.14 1.43
N LEU A 98 -15.71 -1.89 1.81
CA LEU A 98 -15.34 -2.10 3.21
C LEU A 98 -15.03 -0.78 3.93
N PHE A 99 -14.28 0.11 3.27
CA PHE A 99 -13.88 1.38 3.87
C PHE A 99 -14.95 2.48 3.76
N ALA A 100 -15.90 2.37 2.83
CA ALA A 100 -17.07 3.25 2.75
C ALA A 100 -18.07 2.98 3.88
N LEU A 101 -18.29 1.70 4.24
CA LEU A 101 -19.23 1.30 5.29
C LEU A 101 -18.81 1.77 6.70
N GLY A 102 -17.52 2.05 6.89
CA GLY A 102 -16.96 2.51 8.16
C GLY A 102 -17.31 3.95 8.55
N GLU A 103 -17.82 4.78 7.63
CA GLU A 103 -18.15 6.18 7.94
C GLU A 103 -19.54 6.34 8.59
N GLU A 104 -20.49 5.44 8.34
CA GLU A 104 -21.88 5.62 8.79
C GLU A 104 -22.25 4.90 10.10
N ASN A 105 -21.52 3.84 10.53
CA ASN A 105 -22.00 2.97 11.61
C ASN A 105 -21.12 2.83 12.87
N SER A 106 -20.00 3.55 13.03
CA SER A 106 -19.17 3.35 14.24
C SER A 106 -18.24 4.50 14.62
N PHE A 107 -18.76 5.71 14.81
CA PHE A 107 -18.03 6.77 15.54
C PHE A 107 -18.88 7.57 16.54
N SER A 108 -20.10 7.13 16.85
CA SER A 108 -20.88 7.72 17.94
C SER A 108 -20.35 7.24 19.29
N SER A 109 -19.94 8.23 20.10
CA SER A 109 -19.61 8.20 21.53
C SER A 109 -20.38 7.16 22.36
N PRO A 110 -19.76 6.51 23.37
CA PRO A 110 -20.40 5.49 24.19
C PRO A 110 -21.32 6.09 25.25
N HIS A 111 -22.43 6.70 24.87
CA HIS A 111 -23.52 7.04 25.80
C HIS A 111 -24.88 7.00 25.10
N THR A 112 -25.44 5.81 24.86
CA THR A 112 -26.90 5.60 24.89
C THR A 112 -27.19 4.11 25.12
N GLU A 113 -27.99 3.83 26.14
CA GLU A 113 -28.47 2.49 26.55
C GLU A 113 -29.30 1.78 25.47
N PRO A 114 -29.39 0.43 25.51
CA PRO A 114 -29.96 -0.35 24.42
C PRO A 114 -31.49 -0.35 24.44
N LYS A 115 -32.12 -0.13 23.28
CA LYS A 115 -33.53 -0.43 23.04
C LYS A 115 -33.64 -1.69 22.17
N LEU A 116 -34.20 -2.74 22.77
CA LEU A 116 -34.64 -3.96 22.08
C LEU A 116 -35.74 -3.65 21.07
N VAL A 117 -35.55 -4.00 19.79
CA VAL A 117 -36.61 -4.49 18.91
C VAL A 117 -36.02 -5.51 17.94
N SER A 118 -36.57 -6.72 17.97
CA SER A 118 -36.33 -7.84 17.08
C SER A 118 -37.20 -7.75 15.82
N THR A 119 -36.66 -8.03 14.63
CA THR A 119 -37.36 -8.71 13.53
C THR A 119 -36.34 -9.28 12.52
N ASP A 120 -36.53 -10.55 12.17
CA ASP A 120 -35.67 -11.38 11.31
C ASP A 120 -35.64 -10.96 9.83
N ALA A 121 -34.43 -10.96 9.23
CA ALA A 121 -34.21 -11.13 7.80
C ALA A 121 -32.84 -11.83 7.57
N PRO A 122 -32.71 -12.75 6.61
CA PRO A 122 -31.49 -13.54 6.45
C PRO A 122 -30.44 -12.75 5.66
N SER A 123 -29.56 -12.04 6.35
CA SER A 123 -28.36 -11.46 5.75
C SER A 123 -27.25 -12.50 5.74
N THR A 124 -26.76 -12.85 4.55
CA THR A 124 -25.50 -13.59 4.35
C THR A 124 -24.33 -12.67 4.70
N SER A 125 -24.19 -12.33 5.99
CA SER A 125 -23.02 -11.63 6.51
C SER A 125 -22.07 -12.68 7.05
N VAL A 126 -20.89 -12.79 6.44
CA VAL A 126 -19.74 -13.48 7.01
C VAL A 126 -19.61 -13.04 8.48
N PRO A 127 -19.51 -13.96 9.46
CA PRO A 127 -19.45 -13.58 10.86
C PRO A 127 -18.09 -12.93 11.11
N ILE A 128 -18.06 -11.60 11.15
CA ILE A 128 -16.91 -10.86 11.65
C ILE A 128 -16.90 -11.09 13.16
N GLY A 129 -16.31 -12.20 13.58
CA GLY A 129 -16.15 -12.55 14.98
C GLY A 129 -15.27 -11.51 15.67
N SER A 130 -15.81 -10.81 16.67
CA SER A 130 -15.13 -10.10 17.76
C SER A 130 -13.71 -9.57 17.44
N GLN A 131 -13.56 -8.84 16.33
CA GLN A 131 -12.28 -8.18 16.04
C GLN A 131 -12.20 -6.90 16.87
N SER A 132 -11.03 -6.61 17.44
CA SER A 132 -10.81 -5.31 18.06
C SER A 132 -11.04 -4.24 16.99
N PRO A 133 -11.69 -3.10 17.30
CA PRO A 133 -11.96 -2.05 16.31
C PRO A 133 -10.68 -1.45 15.71
N GLN A 134 -9.50 -1.83 16.22
CA GLN A 134 -8.17 -1.42 15.80
C GLN A 134 -7.56 -2.34 14.74
N LEU A 135 -8.07 -3.55 14.57
CA LEU A 135 -7.54 -4.56 13.65
C LEU A 135 -8.49 -4.75 12.46
N ILE A 136 -7.92 -4.77 11.26
CA ILE A 136 -8.61 -5.08 10.02
C ILE A 136 -7.93 -6.30 9.41
N ASP A 137 -8.61 -7.44 9.39
CA ASP A 137 -8.13 -8.66 8.75
C ASP A 137 -8.65 -8.77 7.31
N LEU A 138 -7.74 -8.79 6.34
CA LEU A 138 -8.06 -8.98 4.92
C LEU A 138 -7.53 -10.31 4.37
N ASN A 139 -7.19 -11.28 5.22
CA ASN A 139 -6.68 -12.58 4.78
C ASN A 139 -7.61 -13.30 3.80
N SER A 140 -8.93 -13.14 3.98
CA SER A 140 -9.94 -13.72 3.07
C SER A 140 -9.91 -13.12 1.66
N PHE A 141 -9.44 -11.88 1.50
CA PHE A 141 -9.49 -11.17 0.22
C PHE A 141 -8.56 -11.75 -0.84
N LEU A 142 -7.50 -12.47 -0.43
CA LEU A 142 -6.54 -13.08 -1.36
C LEU A 142 -6.73 -14.59 -1.57
N GLN A 143 -7.59 -15.24 -0.79
CA GLN A 143 -7.77 -16.70 -0.86
C GLN A 143 -8.30 -17.17 -2.21
N GLU A 144 -9.20 -16.39 -2.83
CA GLU A 144 -9.89 -16.77 -4.07
C GLU A 144 -9.35 -16.04 -5.33
N THR A 145 -8.25 -15.29 -5.20
CA THR A 145 -7.70 -14.52 -6.32
C THR A 145 -6.32 -15.04 -6.77
N GLN A 146 -5.97 -14.73 -8.01
CA GLN A 146 -4.64 -14.91 -8.61
C GLN A 146 -3.74 -13.69 -8.38
N VAL A 147 -4.25 -12.64 -7.74
CA VAL A 147 -3.47 -11.48 -7.34
C VAL A 147 -2.45 -11.94 -6.30
N THR A 148 -1.18 -11.64 -6.55
CA THR A 148 -0.08 -12.01 -5.65
C THR A 148 0.16 -10.92 -4.62
N ILE A 149 0.72 -11.28 -3.47
CA ILE A 149 1.14 -10.31 -2.44
C ILE A 149 2.05 -9.21 -3.01
N PRO A 150 3.07 -9.51 -3.85
CA PRO A 150 3.89 -8.46 -4.46
C PRO A 150 3.10 -7.46 -5.31
N THR A 151 2.13 -7.93 -6.12
CA THR A 151 1.22 -7.05 -6.86
C THR A 151 0.42 -6.17 -5.92
N LEU A 152 -0.18 -6.78 -4.89
CA LEU A 152 -1.00 -6.04 -3.93
C LEU A 152 -0.15 -5.01 -3.15
N ASN A 153 1.05 -5.37 -2.73
CA ASN A 153 1.97 -4.49 -2.02
C ASN A 153 2.38 -3.28 -2.86
N GLY A 154 2.68 -3.50 -4.14
CA GLY A 154 2.99 -2.40 -5.04
C GLY A 154 1.85 -1.38 -5.08
N TRP A 155 0.61 -1.86 -5.13
CA TRP A 155 -0.56 -0.99 -5.06
C TRP A 155 -0.75 -0.35 -3.67
N LEU A 156 -0.79 -1.13 -2.60
CA LEU A 156 -1.07 -0.65 -1.23
C LEU A 156 -0.06 0.38 -0.73
N LEU A 157 1.21 0.23 -1.09
CA LEU A 157 2.27 1.16 -0.74
C LEU A 157 2.29 2.40 -1.64
N GLY A 158 1.39 2.47 -2.62
CA GLY A 158 1.26 3.59 -3.54
C GLY A 158 2.43 3.70 -4.50
N TYR A 159 3.04 2.59 -4.90
CA TYR A 159 4.11 2.63 -5.89
C TYR A 159 3.54 2.96 -7.28
N PRO A 160 4.23 3.81 -8.06
CA PRO A 160 3.77 4.15 -9.40
C PRO A 160 3.92 2.99 -10.39
N VAL A 161 4.81 2.03 -10.09
CA VAL A 161 5.07 0.83 -10.88
C VAL A 161 4.66 -0.39 -10.08
N ILE A 162 3.71 -1.16 -10.61
CA ILE A 162 3.14 -2.33 -9.95
C ILE A 162 3.45 -3.57 -10.78
N TYR A 163 4.16 -4.53 -10.20
CA TYR A 163 4.45 -5.80 -10.85
C TYR A 163 3.22 -6.69 -10.89
N LEU A 164 2.98 -7.31 -12.04
CA LEU A 164 1.92 -8.26 -12.30
C LEU A 164 2.51 -9.61 -12.70
N PHE A 165 1.99 -10.66 -12.08
CA PHE A 165 2.20 -12.06 -12.43
C PHE A 165 1.20 -12.88 -11.61
N ASP A 166 0.79 -14.03 -12.13
CA ASP A 166 -0.12 -14.92 -11.41
C ASP A 166 0.61 -15.80 -10.39
N LYS A 167 -0.16 -16.48 -9.52
CA LYS A 167 0.41 -17.38 -8.50
C LYS A 167 1.17 -18.57 -9.09
N ASN A 168 0.88 -18.99 -10.33
CA ASN A 168 1.58 -20.09 -10.99
C ASN A 168 2.92 -19.63 -11.60
N GLN A 169 3.08 -18.33 -11.87
CA GLN A 169 4.27 -17.71 -12.44
C GLN A 169 5.23 -17.15 -11.37
N ILE A 170 5.05 -17.44 -10.08
CA ILE A 170 5.92 -16.89 -9.01
C ILE A 170 7.39 -17.22 -9.27
N ALA A 171 7.69 -18.47 -9.67
CA ALA A 171 9.05 -18.90 -9.95
C ALA A 171 9.65 -18.15 -11.14
N ASP A 172 8.89 -18.05 -12.24
CA ASP A 172 9.31 -17.35 -13.46
C ASP A 172 9.49 -15.85 -13.20
N ALA A 173 8.54 -15.20 -12.53
CA ALA A 173 8.62 -13.79 -12.16
C ALA A 173 9.83 -13.49 -11.26
N THR A 174 10.12 -14.38 -10.31
CA THR A 174 11.30 -14.25 -9.44
C THR A 174 12.60 -14.39 -10.24
N TYR A 175 12.67 -15.41 -11.10
CA TYR A 175 13.82 -15.64 -11.98
C TYR A 175 14.04 -14.45 -12.91
N ASN A 176 12.99 -14.02 -13.62
CA ASN A 176 13.01 -12.90 -14.54
C ASN A 176 13.47 -11.62 -13.83
N LEU A 177 12.93 -11.31 -12.64
CA LEU A 177 13.34 -10.10 -11.92
C LEU A 177 14.80 -10.18 -11.43
N SER A 178 15.26 -11.34 -10.97
CA SER A 178 16.62 -11.51 -10.42
C SER A 178 17.74 -11.44 -11.46
N THR A 179 17.42 -11.76 -12.72
CA THR A 179 18.39 -11.81 -13.83
C THR A 179 18.43 -10.52 -14.64
N LYS A 180 17.54 -9.57 -14.38
CA LYS A 180 17.44 -8.30 -15.10
C LYS A 180 18.19 -7.18 -14.37
N PHE A 181 18.70 -6.24 -15.15
CA PHE A 181 19.15 -4.96 -14.62
C PHE A 181 17.94 -4.12 -14.22
N LEU A 182 18.00 -3.49 -13.04
CA LEU A 182 16.89 -2.74 -12.46
C LEU A 182 17.30 -1.30 -12.18
N HIS A 183 16.48 -0.34 -12.58
CA HIS A 183 16.57 1.02 -12.07
C HIS A 183 15.93 1.05 -10.69
N VAL A 184 16.64 1.59 -9.72
CA VAL A 184 16.14 1.84 -8.37
C VAL A 184 15.80 3.30 -8.27
N TYR A 185 14.51 3.59 -8.14
CA TYR A 185 13.99 4.92 -7.89
C TYR A 185 13.90 5.12 -6.38
N LYS A 186 14.57 6.16 -5.88
CA LYS A 186 14.54 6.53 -4.46
C LYS A 186 13.88 7.88 -4.31
N VAL A 187 12.86 7.95 -3.47
CA VAL A 187 12.20 9.20 -3.13
C VAL A 187 12.75 9.67 -1.80
N LEU A 188 13.40 10.83 -1.82
CA LEU A 188 14.04 11.47 -0.69
C LEU A 188 13.21 12.66 -0.21
N VAL A 189 12.99 12.75 1.10
CA VAL A 189 12.32 13.88 1.75
C VAL A 189 13.29 14.62 2.65
N SER A 190 13.11 15.94 2.76
CA SER A 190 13.81 16.74 3.77
C SER A 190 12.80 17.40 4.71
N ARG A 191 13.14 17.49 5.99
CA ARG A 191 12.30 18.13 7.03
C ARG A 191 12.65 19.59 7.21
N ILE A 192 11.67 20.41 7.61
CA ILE A 192 11.92 21.77 8.07
C ILE A 192 12.52 21.68 9.48
N ARG A 193 13.83 21.89 9.62
CA ARG A 193 14.47 21.96 10.94
C ARG A 193 14.18 23.29 11.61
N GLN A 194 13.83 23.25 12.89
CA GLN A 194 13.65 24.45 13.73
C GLN A 194 14.96 24.93 14.40
N SER A 195 16.10 24.24 14.22
CA SER A 195 17.36 24.58 14.90
C SER A 195 18.34 25.37 14.02
N PRO A 196 18.97 26.46 14.53
CA PRO A 196 19.89 27.30 13.77
C PRO A 196 21.33 26.77 13.59
N ASN A 197 21.71 25.65 14.22
CA ASN A 197 23.13 25.24 14.36
C ASN A 197 23.60 24.06 13.49
N HIS A 198 22.79 23.53 12.57
CA HIS A 198 23.24 22.48 11.65
C HIS A 198 22.77 22.78 10.22
N ASN A 199 23.72 23.16 9.36
CA ASN A 199 23.50 23.60 7.97
C ASN A 199 23.21 22.46 6.98
N GLU A 200 23.16 21.21 7.42
CA GLU A 200 22.82 20.08 6.53
C GLU A 200 21.35 19.70 6.73
N ALA A 201 20.54 19.98 5.71
CA ALA A 201 19.21 19.40 5.60
C ALA A 201 19.36 17.89 5.42
N GLN A 202 19.18 17.13 6.50
CA GLN A 202 19.21 15.67 6.46
C GLN A 202 18.07 15.18 5.57
N GLN A 203 18.44 14.60 4.44
CA GLN A 203 17.51 13.89 3.57
C GLN A 203 17.30 12.49 4.14
N GLU A 204 16.04 12.06 4.15
CA GLU A 204 15.61 10.73 4.56
C GLU A 204 14.97 10.03 3.36
N GLU A 205 15.25 8.74 3.19
CA GLU A 205 14.55 7.93 2.19
C GLU A 205 13.12 7.67 2.65
N LEU A 206 12.14 8.18 1.89
CA LEU A 206 10.73 7.97 2.15
C LEU A 206 10.26 6.61 1.62
N LEU A 207 10.67 6.28 0.39
CA LEU A 207 10.40 5.00 -0.25
C LEU A 207 11.38 4.76 -1.39
N SER A 208 11.51 3.50 -1.77
CA SER A 208 12.18 3.09 -3.00
C SER A 208 11.42 1.99 -3.70
N PHE A 209 11.54 1.95 -5.02
CA PHE A 209 10.97 0.93 -5.88
C PHE A 209 11.89 0.65 -7.05
N THR A 210 11.67 -0.48 -7.73
CA THR A 210 12.49 -0.91 -8.85
C THR A 210 11.69 -0.96 -10.14
N VAL A 211 12.38 -0.81 -11.27
CA VAL A 211 11.81 -0.96 -12.62
C VAL A 211 12.82 -1.70 -13.50
N PRO A 212 12.43 -2.73 -14.28
CA PRO A 212 13.32 -3.35 -15.25
C PRO A 212 13.86 -2.35 -16.27
N TYR A 213 15.14 -2.47 -16.64
CA TYR A 213 15.78 -1.57 -17.62
C TYR A 213 15.03 -1.50 -18.94
N ASP A 214 14.49 -2.64 -19.38
CA ASP A 214 13.75 -2.74 -20.64
C ASP A 214 12.46 -1.89 -20.63
N LEU A 215 11.99 -1.49 -19.45
CA LEU A 215 10.75 -0.73 -19.22
C LEU A 215 10.99 0.71 -18.73
N SER A 216 12.24 1.16 -18.62
CA SER A 216 12.58 2.48 -18.10
C SER A 216 13.75 3.10 -18.87
N THR A 217 13.60 4.37 -19.26
CA THR A 217 14.53 5.11 -20.10
C THR A 217 15.63 5.85 -19.32
N ARG A 218 15.90 5.48 -18.05
CA ARG A 218 16.90 6.09 -17.16
C ARG A 218 16.66 7.59 -16.89
N GLY A 219 15.54 7.95 -16.29
CA GLY A 219 15.46 9.27 -15.67
C GLY A 219 14.13 9.59 -15.01
N SER A 220 14.17 10.57 -14.11
CA SER A 220 13.02 11.32 -13.57
C SER A 220 12.15 11.99 -14.65
N ASN A 221 12.44 11.74 -15.92
CA ASN A 221 11.70 12.27 -17.06
C ASN A 221 10.57 11.38 -17.55
N GLU A 222 10.47 10.15 -17.04
CA GLU A 222 9.33 9.27 -17.30
C GLU A 222 8.00 9.97 -16.96
N PRO A 223 6.97 9.90 -17.83
CA PRO A 223 5.69 10.55 -17.57
C PRO A 223 5.07 10.11 -16.23
N TRP A 224 5.07 8.81 -15.96
CA TRP A 224 4.57 8.24 -14.70
C TRP A 224 5.39 8.69 -13.49
N ALA A 225 6.71 8.87 -13.63
CA ALA A 225 7.56 9.32 -12.52
C ALA A 225 7.31 10.79 -12.18
N LYS A 226 7.10 11.64 -13.21
CA LYS A 226 6.74 13.05 -13.02
C LYS A 226 5.37 13.21 -12.38
N GLU A 227 4.38 12.47 -12.88
CA GLU A 227 3.01 12.50 -12.34
C GLU A 227 3.00 12.04 -10.87
N PHE A 228 3.70 10.95 -10.58
CA PHE A 228 3.87 10.45 -9.22
C PHE A 228 4.54 11.48 -8.30
N LEU A 229 5.66 12.08 -8.74
CA LEU A 229 6.36 13.10 -7.94
C LEU A 229 5.47 14.34 -7.71
N ALA A 230 4.76 14.81 -8.73
CA ALA A 230 3.83 15.92 -8.62
C ALA A 230 2.68 15.62 -7.64
N HIS A 231 2.14 14.40 -7.67
CA HIS A 231 1.12 13.95 -6.72
C HIS A 231 1.67 13.95 -5.27
N MET A 232 2.89 13.46 -5.07
CA MET A 232 3.53 13.47 -3.75
C MET A 232 3.85 14.89 -3.26
N GLU A 233 4.31 15.78 -4.14
CA GLU A 233 4.54 17.20 -3.82
C GLU A 233 3.23 17.90 -3.42
N ALA A 234 2.13 17.61 -4.13
CA ALA A 234 0.80 18.13 -3.77
C ALA A 234 0.36 17.64 -2.38
N LYS A 235 0.61 16.37 -2.05
CA LYS A 235 0.36 15.83 -0.70
C LYS A 235 1.22 16.51 0.35
N LEU A 236 2.51 16.70 0.11
CA LEU A 236 3.42 17.39 1.04
C LEU A 236 3.01 18.85 1.27
N ALA A 237 2.53 19.53 0.22
CA ALA A 237 2.05 20.90 0.30
C ALA A 237 0.80 21.08 1.19
N ARG A 238 0.03 20.01 1.44
CA ARG A 238 -1.08 20.01 2.42
C ARG A 238 -0.55 20.08 3.86
N PHE A 239 0.65 19.58 4.13
CA PHE A 239 1.26 19.48 5.46
C PHE A 239 2.36 20.54 5.69
N ARG A 240 2.01 21.82 5.45
CA ARG A 240 2.93 22.95 5.60
C ARG A 240 3.44 23.04 7.04
N GLY A 241 4.70 22.67 7.27
CA GLY A 241 5.36 22.80 8.58
C GLY A 241 6.27 21.65 8.97
N ALA A 242 6.07 20.45 8.41
CA ALA A 242 6.92 19.29 8.69
C ALA A 242 7.99 19.05 7.61
N TRP A 243 7.61 19.24 6.34
CA TRP A 243 8.42 18.85 5.18
C TRP A 243 8.86 20.06 4.37
N LYS A 244 10.10 20.03 3.86
CA LYS A 244 10.74 21.13 3.13
C LYS A 244 10.79 20.85 1.63
N SER A 245 11.28 19.67 1.24
CA SER A 245 11.43 19.30 -0.16
C SER A 245 11.28 17.79 -0.38
N LEU A 246 10.91 17.44 -1.60
CA LEU A 246 10.89 16.09 -2.15
C LEU A 246 11.84 16.04 -3.34
N HIS A 247 12.57 14.94 -3.49
CA HIS A 247 13.41 14.70 -4.67
C HIS A 247 13.39 13.21 -5.00
N MET A 248 13.59 12.89 -6.28
CA MET A 248 13.69 11.51 -6.76
C MET A 248 15.05 11.29 -7.41
N GLU A 249 15.78 10.32 -6.88
CA GLU A 249 17.05 9.85 -7.43
C GLU A 249 16.83 8.53 -8.16
N VAL A 250 17.60 8.31 -9.22
CA VAL A 250 17.60 7.05 -9.97
C VAL A 250 19.00 6.48 -9.95
N SER A 251 19.13 5.27 -9.39
CA SER A 251 20.38 4.51 -9.39
C SER A 251 20.21 3.19 -10.11
N GLU A 252 21.34 2.54 -10.40
CA GLU A 252 21.40 1.29 -11.14
C GLU A 252 21.67 0.12 -10.20
N PHE A 253 20.93 -0.98 -10.36
CA PHE A 253 21.15 -2.22 -9.65
C PHE A 253 21.47 -3.34 -10.64
N ASN A 254 22.62 -3.96 -10.45
CA ASN A 254 23.08 -5.07 -11.26
C ASN A 254 22.40 -6.37 -10.81
N PRO A 255 22.04 -7.27 -11.75
CA PRO A 255 21.42 -8.54 -11.40
C PRO A 255 22.30 -9.34 -10.45
N GLN A 256 21.70 -9.84 -9.38
CA GLN A 256 22.30 -10.82 -8.50
C GLN A 256 21.52 -12.12 -8.72
N ALA A 257 22.05 -12.99 -9.59
CA ALA A 257 21.43 -14.27 -9.86
C ALA A 257 21.22 -15.02 -8.53
N ILE A 258 19.95 -15.25 -8.17
CA ILE A 258 19.61 -16.09 -7.04
C ILE A 258 19.83 -17.52 -7.50
N VAL A 259 20.93 -18.14 -7.06
CA VAL A 259 21.19 -19.57 -7.30
C VAL A 259 20.28 -20.35 -6.37
N PHE A 260 19.28 -21.03 -6.92
CA PHE A 260 18.45 -22.00 -6.20
C PHE A 260 19.13 -23.37 -6.15
#